data_AF-A0A6L4YE89-F1
#
_entry.id   AF-A0A6L4YE89-F1
#
_cell.length_a   1.000
_cell.length_b   1.000
_cell.length_c   1.000
_cell.angle_alpha   90.00
_cell.angle_beta   90.00
_cell.angle_gamma   90.00
#
_symmetry.space_group_name_H-M   'P 1'
#
loop_
_entity.id
_entity.type
_entity.pdbx_description
1 polymer ?
#
loop_
_entity_poly.entity_id
_entity_poly.type
_entity_poly.pdbx_seq_one_letter_code
_entity_poly.pdbx_strand_id
1 'polypeptide(L)'
;MPFAYAGHCYATTEEALEQFQSSFPVWGDINVTAHASSSINATGLITYSVLTRPIASNTVSSRTGSLQLAACGTVDAPVFDPVAAGGVFAFFFVGVAGTWYLSQNLGLILEAVKKW
;
A
#
# COMPACT_ATOMS: atom_id res chain seq x y z
N MET A 1 7.40 -11.58 -19.67
CA MET A 1 8.54 -10.65 -19.63
C MET A 1 8.23 -9.61 -18.56
N PRO A 2 9.14 -9.30 -17.63
CA PRO A 2 8.93 -8.32 -16.58
C PRO A 2 8.74 -6.90 -17.14
N PHE A 3 7.98 -6.06 -16.45
CA PHE A 3 7.69 -4.69 -16.85
C PHE A 3 8.29 -3.68 -15.86
N ALA A 4 8.98 -2.67 -16.38
CA ALA A 4 9.54 -1.58 -15.60
C ALA A 4 8.56 -0.42 -15.48
N TYR A 5 8.30 0.02 -14.25
CA TYR A 5 7.52 1.22 -13.94
C TYR A 5 8.11 1.93 -12.72
N ALA A 6 8.24 3.27 -12.79
CA ALA A 6 8.75 4.10 -11.70
C ALA A 6 10.10 3.65 -11.08
N GLY A 7 10.97 3.04 -11.88
CA GLY A 7 12.28 2.54 -11.43
C GLY A 7 12.26 1.14 -10.82
N HIS A 8 11.09 0.50 -10.74
CA HIS A 8 10.92 -0.87 -10.26
C HIS A 8 10.52 -1.84 -11.36
N CYS A 9 10.89 -3.10 -11.19
CA CYS A 9 10.60 -4.17 -12.14
C CYS A 9 9.58 -5.17 -11.59
N TYR A 10 8.41 -5.22 -12.23
CA TYR A 10 7.27 -6.04 -11.84
C TYR A 10 7.21 -7.34 -12.64
N ALA A 11 6.73 -8.42 -12.02
CA ALA A 11 6.65 -9.72 -12.67
C ALA A 11 5.48 -9.80 -13.65
N THR A 12 4.36 -9.15 -13.29
CA THR A 12 3.11 -9.18 -14.06
C THR A 12 2.68 -7.80 -14.53
N THR A 13 1.80 -7.76 -15.54
CA THR A 13 1.16 -6.53 -16.01
C THR A 13 0.27 -5.92 -14.92
N GLU A 14 -0.39 -6.77 -14.15
CA GLU A 14 -1.35 -6.39 -13.12
C GLU A 14 -0.66 -5.66 -11.96
N GLU A 15 0.50 -6.17 -11.50
CA GLU A 15 1.33 -5.52 -10.47
C GLU A 15 1.82 -4.14 -10.93
N ALA A 16 2.27 -4.02 -12.19
CA ALA A 16 2.71 -2.74 -12.74
C ALA A 16 1.53 -1.75 -12.85
N LEU A 17 0.33 -2.24 -13.17
CA LEU A 17 -0.89 -1.42 -13.20
C LEU A 17 -1.30 -0.96 -11.80
N GLU A 18 -1.21 -1.83 -10.80
CA GLU A 18 -1.50 -1.48 -9.40
C GLU A 18 -0.54 -0.38 -8.91
N GLN A 19 0.75 -0.48 -9.23
CA GLN A 19 1.69 0.59 -8.92
C GLN A 19 1.39 1.90 -9.68
N PHE A 20 0.97 1.80 -10.94
CA PHE A 20 0.54 2.97 -11.69
C PHE A 20 -0.64 3.67 -11.00
N GLN A 21 -1.61 2.91 -10.50
CA GLN A 21 -2.76 3.43 -9.77
C GLN A 21 -2.36 4.04 -8.42
N SER A 22 -1.43 3.41 -7.70
CA SER A 22 -0.93 3.89 -6.39
C SER A 22 -0.14 5.20 -6.50
N SER A 23 0.34 5.56 -7.70
CA SER A 23 1.00 6.83 -7.97
C SER A 23 0.05 8.04 -7.88
N PHE A 24 -1.27 7.82 -7.79
CA PHE A 24 -2.28 8.86 -7.64
C PHE A 24 -2.90 8.86 -6.24
N PRO A 25 -3.34 10.01 -5.72
CA PRO A 25 -3.36 11.33 -6.37
C PRO A 25 -1.98 12.02 -6.37
N VAL A 26 -1.72 12.79 -7.43
CA VAL A 26 -0.54 13.65 -7.54
C VAL A 26 -0.94 15.08 -7.21
N TRP A 27 -0.24 15.69 -6.25
CA TRP A 27 -0.40 17.08 -5.87
C TRP A 27 0.66 17.92 -6.58
N GLY A 28 0.22 18.82 -7.45
CA GLY A 28 1.06 19.86 -8.04
C GLY A 28 0.88 21.20 -7.31
N ASP A 29 1.70 22.19 -7.66
CA ASP A 29 1.70 23.51 -7.00
C ASP A 29 0.36 24.25 -7.11
N ILE A 30 -0.38 24.02 -8.21
CA ILE A 30 -1.62 24.73 -8.53
C ILE A 30 -2.79 23.81 -8.85
N ASN A 31 -2.60 22.49 -8.83
CA ASN A 31 -3.63 21.51 -9.20
C ASN A 31 -3.45 20.17 -8.50
N VAL A 32 -4.52 19.38 -8.47
CA VAL A 32 -4.55 18.01 -7.97
C VAL A 32 -5.00 17.11 -9.09
N THR A 33 -4.24 16.05 -9.35
CA THR A 33 -4.58 15.05 -10.36
C THR A 33 -4.90 13.72 -9.68
N ALA A 34 -6.10 13.22 -9.89
CA ALA A 34 -6.57 11.93 -9.36
C ALA A 34 -6.74 10.92 -10.50
N HIS A 35 -6.57 9.65 -10.16
CA HIS A 35 -6.88 8.55 -11.06
C HIS A 35 -8.40 8.45 -11.26
N ALA A 36 -8.83 8.21 -12.50
CA ALA A 36 -10.22 7.99 -12.85
C ALA A 36 -10.46 6.54 -13.30
N SER A 37 -9.68 6.09 -14.29
CA SER A 37 -9.73 4.73 -14.79
C SER A 37 -8.42 4.38 -15.49
N SER A 38 -8.10 3.08 -15.54
CA SER A 38 -6.94 2.59 -16.28
C SER A 38 -7.13 1.13 -16.66
N SER A 39 -6.58 0.73 -17.80
CA SER A 39 -6.48 -0.65 -18.23
C SER A 39 -5.08 -0.92 -18.78
N ILE A 40 -4.64 -2.17 -18.70
CA ILE A 40 -3.38 -2.63 -19.26
C ILE A 40 -3.61 -3.77 -20.25
N ASN A 41 -2.86 -3.78 -21.34
CA ASN A 41 -2.83 -4.90 -22.29
C ASN A 41 -1.64 -5.83 -22.00
N ALA A 42 -1.67 -7.06 -22.50
CA ALA A 42 -0.61 -8.07 -22.36
C ALA A 42 0.78 -7.60 -22.88
N THR A 43 0.82 -6.56 -23.71
CA THR A 43 2.04 -5.92 -24.22
C THR A 43 2.62 -4.87 -23.26
N GLY A 44 1.99 -4.62 -22.12
CA GLY A 44 2.41 -3.58 -21.16
C GLY A 44 2.00 -2.16 -21.55
N LEU A 45 1.01 -2.00 -22.44
CA LEU A 45 0.45 -0.69 -22.76
C LEU A 45 -0.65 -0.33 -21.74
N ILE A 46 -0.39 0.66 -20.90
CA ILE A 46 -1.37 1.21 -19.96
C ILE A 46 -2.14 2.32 -20.68
N THR A 47 -3.46 2.19 -20.78
CA THR A 47 -4.35 3.26 -21.20
C THR A 47 -5.05 3.80 -19.97
N TYR A 48 -5.00 5.11 -19.73
CA TYR A 48 -5.49 5.70 -18.50
C TYR A 48 -6.29 6.99 -18.72
N SER A 49 -7.13 7.30 -17.74
CA SER A 49 -7.86 8.55 -17.61
C SER A 49 -7.61 9.12 -16.22
N VAL A 50 -7.27 10.41 -16.18
CA VAL A 50 -7.04 11.16 -14.95
C VAL A 50 -7.95 12.38 -14.90
N LEU A 51 -8.32 12.77 -13.68
CA LEU A 51 -9.09 13.98 -13.40
C LEU A 51 -8.14 15.00 -12.78
N THR A 52 -8.00 16.16 -13.41
CA THR A 52 -7.22 17.28 -12.87
C THR A 52 -8.17 18.38 -12.43
N ARG A 53 -7.99 18.85 -11.20
CA ARG A 53 -8.71 20.00 -10.63
C ARG A 53 -7.71 21.06 -10.16
N PRO A 54 -7.79 22.31 -10.62
CA PRO A 54 -6.99 23.40 -10.06
C PRO A 54 -7.31 23.61 -8.57
N ILE A 55 -6.35 24.06 -7.76
CA ILE A 55 -6.59 24.36 -6.34
C ILE A 55 -7.43 25.64 -6.20
N ALA A 56 -7.24 26.61 -7.11
CA ALA A 56 -7.94 27.88 -7.14
C ALA A 56 -9.36 27.81 -7.75
N SER A 57 -9.78 26.67 -8.31
CA SER A 57 -11.06 26.54 -9.01
C SER A 57 -11.66 25.14 -8.85
N ASN A 58 -12.99 25.04 -8.83
CA ASN A 58 -13.70 23.77 -8.77
C ASN A 58 -13.95 23.13 -10.14
N THR A 59 -13.37 23.67 -11.21
CA THR A 59 -13.48 23.09 -12.55
C THR A 59 -12.65 21.82 -12.64
N VAL A 60 -13.30 20.69 -12.95
CA VAL A 60 -12.64 19.40 -13.14
C VAL A 60 -12.47 19.16 -14.64
N SER A 61 -11.25 18.86 -15.06
CA SER A 61 -10.94 18.45 -16.43
C SER A 61 -10.51 16.99 -16.44
N SER A 62 -10.96 16.22 -17.42
CA SER A 62 -10.51 14.85 -17.64
C SER A 62 -9.51 14.82 -18.78
N ARG A 63 -8.42 14.08 -18.60
CA ARG A 63 -7.42 13.82 -19.63
C ARG A 63 -7.17 12.33 -19.75
N THR A 64 -7.21 11.84 -20.97
CA THR A 64 -6.82 10.46 -21.30
C THR A 64 -5.40 10.42 -21.86
N GLY A 65 -4.72 9.30 -21.64
CA GLY A 65 -3.35 9.09 -22.10
C GLY A 65 -3.04 7.61 -22.25
N SER A 66 -1.88 7.33 -22.84
CA SER A 66 -1.32 5.99 -22.89
C SER A 66 0.16 6.03 -22.50
N LEU A 67 0.59 5.00 -21.78
CA LEU A 67 1.96 4.81 -21.31
C LEU A 67 2.40 3.40 -21.68
N GLN A 68 3.48 3.29 -22.45
CA GLN A 68 4.08 2.00 -22.76
C GLN A 68 5.12 1.68 -21.68
N LEU A 69 4.93 0.55 -20.98
CA LEU A 69 5.91 0.05 -20.03
C LEU A 69 7.17 -0.43 -20.75
N ALA A 70 8.32 -0.13 -20.18
CA ALA A 70 9.60 -0.66 -20.65
C ALA A 70 9.77 -2.12 -20.18
N ALA A 71 10.53 -2.91 -20.93
CA ALA A 71 10.89 -4.27 -20.49
C ALA A 71 11.99 -4.22 -19.44
N CYS A 72 11.95 -5.13 -18.47
CA CYS A 72 13.02 -5.30 -17.49
C CYS A 72 13.60 -6.72 -17.50
N GLY A 73 14.89 -6.83 -17.18
CA GLY A 73 15.62 -8.10 -17.16
C GLY A 73 15.43 -8.91 -15.88
N THR A 74 15.27 -8.25 -14.74
CA THR A 74 15.16 -8.90 -13.41
C THR A 74 14.02 -8.28 -12.63
N VAL A 75 13.11 -9.11 -12.11
CA VAL A 75 12.03 -8.67 -11.22
C VAL A 75 12.65 -8.22 -9.90
N ASP A 76 12.22 -7.08 -9.37
CA ASP A 76 12.60 -6.67 -8.02
C ASP A 76 11.92 -7.62 -7.03
N ALA A 77 12.71 -8.33 -6.23
CA ALA A 77 12.15 -9.15 -5.16
C ALA A 77 11.37 -8.24 -4.20
N PRO A 78 10.16 -8.64 -3.74
CA PRO A 78 9.46 -7.88 -2.72
C PRO A 78 10.38 -7.74 -1.51
N VAL A 79 10.63 -6.49 -1.10
CA VAL A 79 11.39 -6.19 0.11
C VAL A 79 10.51 -6.63 1.30
N PHE A 80 10.57 -7.91 1.63
CA PHE A 80 10.05 -8.39 2.89
C PHE A 80 10.97 -7.82 3.96
N ASP A 81 10.48 -6.91 4.79
CA ASP A 81 11.23 -6.41 5.94
C ASP A 81 11.08 -7.40 7.11
N PRO A 82 12.05 -8.30 7.34
CA PRO A 82 11.96 -9.27 8.43
C PRO A 82 11.95 -8.60 9.80
N VAL A 83 12.45 -7.36 9.91
CA VAL A 83 12.50 -6.61 11.17
C VAL A 83 11.11 -6.10 11.52
N ALA A 84 10.38 -5.53 10.55
CA ALA A 84 8.99 -5.10 10.75
C ALA A 84 8.07 -6.28 11.08
N ALA A 85 8.19 -7.38 10.34
CA ALA A 85 7.44 -8.61 10.63
C ALA A 85 7.77 -9.16 12.03
N GLY A 86 9.05 -9.22 12.39
CA GLY A 86 9.49 -9.65 13.72
C GLY A 86 8.96 -8.78 14.85
N GLY A 87 8.88 -7.46 14.65
CA GLY A 87 8.32 -6.52 15.63
C GLY A 87 6.84 -6.76 15.93
N VAL A 88 6.03 -7.04 14.91
CA VAL A 88 4.59 -7.34 15.08
C VAL A 88 4.40 -8.63 15.88
N PHE A 89 5.15 -9.68 15.55
CA PHE A 89 5.10 -10.94 16.31
C PHE A 89 5.56 -10.76 17.76
N ALA A 90 6.66 -10.06 17.99
CA ALA A 90 7.16 -9.80 19.33
C ALA A 90 6.14 -9.04 20.19
N PHE A 91 5.48 -8.02 19.63
CA PHE A 91 4.44 -7.27 20.33
C PHE A 91 3.24 -8.15 20.68
N PHE A 92 2.82 -9.03 19.77
CA PHE A 92 1.72 -9.97 20.01
C PHE A 92 2.05 -10.94 21.16
N PHE A 93 3.23 -11.56 21.16
CA PHE A 93 3.62 -12.50 22.21
C PHE A 93 3.81 -11.82 23.58
N VAL A 94 4.44 -10.64 23.63
CA VAL A 94 4.61 -9.90 24.89
C VAL A 94 3.26 -9.40 25.41
N GLY A 95 2.36 -8.94 24.53
CA GLY A 95 1.02 -8.51 24.91
C GLY A 95 0.16 -9.64 25.48
N VAL A 96 0.18 -10.82 24.84
CA VAL A 96 -0.57 -12.00 25.32
C VAL A 96 0.04 -12.53 26.62
N ALA A 97 1.37 -12.62 26.73
CA ALA A 97 2.04 -13.05 27.95
C ALA A 97 1.80 -12.07 29.11
N GLY A 98 1.85 -10.77 28.85
CA GLY A 98 1.58 -9.72 29.84
C GLY A 98 0.15 -9.75 30.36
N THR A 99 -0.84 -9.88 29.47
CA THR A 99 -2.25 -9.98 29.86
C THR A 99 -2.55 -11.28 30.62
N TRP A 100 -1.95 -12.40 30.21
CA TRP A 100 -2.03 -13.67 30.95
C TRP A 100 -1.45 -13.56 32.36
N TYR A 101 -0.26 -12.97 32.51
CA TYR A 101 0.37 -12.77 33.82
C TYR A 101 -0.45 -11.84 34.72
N LEU A 102 -1.03 -10.77 34.16
CA LEU A 102 -1.91 -9.87 34.89
C LEU A 102 -3.19 -10.60 35.36
N SER A 103 -3.75 -11.47 34.52
CA SER A 103 -4.96 -12.23 34.82
C SER A 103 -4.77 -13.23 35.97
N GLN A 104 -3.60 -13.88 36.07
CA GLN A 104 -3.30 -14.79 37.18
C GLN A 104 -3.21 -14.04 38.51
N ASN A 105 -2.57 -12.88 38.51
CA ASN A 105 -2.43 -12.07 39.72
C ASN A 105 -3.75 -11.40 40.14
N LEU A 106 -4.59 -10.96 39.19
CA LEU A 106 -5.91 -10.40 39.48
C LEU A 106 -6.90 -11.47 40.00
N GLY A 107 -6.81 -12.70 39.51
CA GLY A 107 -7.60 -13.83 40.04
C GLY A 107 -7.29 -14.13 41.51
N LEU A 108 -6.01 -14.03 41.90
CA LEU A 108 -5.57 -14.20 43.29
C LEU A 108 -6.04 -13.04 44.19
N ILE A 109 -6.09 -11.80 43.68
CA ILE A 109 -6.59 -10.65 44.44
C ILE A 109 -8.10 -10.75 44.67
N LEU A 110 -8.88 -11.19 43.67
CA LEU A 110 -10.32 -11.39 43.81
C LEU A 110 -10.67 -12.51 44.80
N GLU A 111 -9.91 -13.60 44.82
CA GLU A 111 -10.02 -14.68 45.82
C GLU A 111 -9.70 -14.19 47.24
N ALA A 112 -8.69 -13.32 47.40
CA ALA A 112 -8.30 -12.76 48.68
C ALA A 112 -9.35 -11.77 49.24
N VAL A 113 -9.98 -10.96 48.38
CA VAL A 113 -11.05 -10.02 48.77
C VAL A 113 -12.35 -10.75 49.15
N LYS A 114 -12.65 -11.91 48.54
CA LYS A 114 -13.86 -12.69 48.83
C LYS A 114 -13.84 -13.44 50.17
N LYS A 115 -12.67 -13.53 50.82
CA LYS A 115 -12.48 -14.17 52.14
C LYS A 115 -12.52 -13.19 53.33
N TRP A 116 -12.63 -11.89 53.05
CA TRP A 116 -12.94 -10.86 54.05
C TRP A 116 -14.43 -10.56 54.04
#